data_AF-A0A1B8VB44-F1
#
_entry.id   AF-A0A1B8VB44-F1
#
_cell.length_a   1.000
_cell.length_b   1.000
_cell.length_c   1.000
_cell.angle_alpha   90.00
_cell.angle_beta   90.00
_cell.angle_gamma   90.00
#
_symmetry.space_group_name_H-M   'P 1'
#
loop_
_entity.id
_entity.type
_entity.pdbx_description
1 polymer ?
#
loop_
_entity_poly.entity_id
_entity_poly.type
_entity_poly.pdbx_seq_one_letter_code
_entity_poly.pdbx_strand_id
1 'polypeptide(L)'
;MFWRASRFSWLARYLLAVIPAAYSGIGWQLGSWGYGYANCQGGAKNLQDCLAGSADITAWVGYGLFLMIPFLFLGAPLSLWFLIDTAAKHIGQSRTQR
;
A
#
# COMPACT_ATOMS: atom_id res chain seq x y z
N MET A 1 23.57 4.61 -4.33
CA MET A 1 24.12 3.28 -3.97
C MET A 1 23.04 2.49 -3.27
N PHE A 2 22.21 1.73 -4.01
CA PHE A 2 21.46 0.54 -3.55
C PHE A 2 20.83 -0.06 -4.81
N TRP A 3 21.03 -1.36 -5.02
CA TRP A 3 20.60 -2.19 -6.16
C TRP A 3 21.48 -2.19 -7.41
N ARG A 4 22.45 -3.12 -7.42
CA ARG A 4 22.89 -3.80 -8.65
C ARG A 4 21.67 -4.56 -9.21
N ALA A 5 20.95 -3.91 -10.11
CA ALA A 5 19.76 -4.43 -10.79
C ALA A 5 20.10 -5.46 -11.87
N SER A 6 20.96 -6.45 -11.59
CA SER A 6 21.38 -7.46 -12.59
C SER A 6 20.69 -8.82 -12.45
N ARG A 7 19.83 -9.05 -11.45
CA ARG A 7 19.18 -10.36 -11.23
C ARG A 7 17.66 -10.42 -11.33
N PHE A 8 16.95 -9.30 -11.18
CA PHE A 8 15.49 -9.30 -11.19
C PHE A 8 14.94 -9.01 -12.57
N SER A 9 13.94 -9.81 -12.99
CA SER A 9 13.14 -9.57 -14.19
C SER A 9 12.45 -8.22 -14.12
N TRP A 10 12.12 -7.63 -15.26
CA TRP A 10 11.41 -6.35 -15.32
C TRP A 10 10.12 -6.37 -14.51
N LEU A 11 9.35 -7.46 -14.61
CA LEU A 11 8.12 -7.66 -13.83
C LEU A 11 8.38 -7.51 -12.33
N ALA A 12 9.43 -8.14 -11.80
CA ALA A 12 9.74 -8.05 -10.37
C ALA A 12 10.08 -6.62 -9.92
N ARG A 13 10.68 -5.79 -10.79
CA ARG A 13 10.96 -4.38 -10.48
C ARG A 13 9.68 -3.56 -10.36
N TYR A 14 8.72 -3.77 -11.27
CA TYR A 14 7.41 -3.14 -11.19
C TYR A 14 6.63 -3.59 -9.96
N LEU A 15 6.67 -4.88 -9.63
CA LEU A 15 6.03 -5.41 -8.41
C LEU A 15 6.63 -4.78 -7.15
N LEU A 16 7.96 -4.72 -7.05
CA LEU A 16 8.63 -4.08 -5.91
C LEU A 16 8.29 -2.59 -5.81
N ALA A 17 8.16 -1.89 -6.95
CA ALA A 17 7.82 -0.47 -6.98
C ALA A 17 6.43 -0.18 -6.39
N VAL A 18 5.45 -1.09 -6.52
CA VAL A 18 4.08 -0.88 -6.02
C VAL A 18 3.84 -1.37 -4.59
N ILE A 19 4.77 -2.10 -3.97
CA ILE A 19 4.59 -2.66 -2.62
C ILE A 19 4.15 -1.62 -1.58
N PRO A 20 4.80 -0.44 -1.47
CA PRO A 20 4.43 0.53 -0.44
C PRO A 20 2.98 1.02 -0.58
N ALA A 21 2.55 1.33 -1.81
CA ALA A 21 1.17 1.72 -2.10
C ALA A 21 0.18 0.55 -1.92
N ALA A 22 0.54 -0.65 -2.37
CA ALA A 22 -0.31 -1.82 -2.24
C ALA A 22 -0.55 -2.19 -0.77
N TYR A 23 0.50 -2.22 0.05
CA TYR A 23 0.38 -2.56 1.47
C TYR A 23 -0.53 -1.56 2.21
N SER A 24 -0.24 -0.27 2.08
CA SER A 24 -0.98 0.77 2.79
C SER A 24 -2.39 0.96 2.23
N GLY A 25 -2.57 0.84 0.91
CA GLY A 25 -3.88 0.95 0.25
C GLY A 25 -4.80 -0.23 0.54
N ILE A 26 -4.30 -1.47 0.42
CA ILE A 26 -5.09 -2.67 0.73
C ILE A 26 -5.44 -2.70 2.21
N GLY A 27 -4.48 -2.41 3.10
CA GLY A 27 -4.75 -2.35 4.54
C GLY A 27 -5.79 -1.29 4.90
N TRP A 28 -5.78 -0.13 4.25
CA TRP A 28 -6.81 0.88 4.41
C TRP A 28 -8.20 0.41 3.95
N GLN A 29 -8.29 -0.22 2.78
CA GLN A 29 -9.56 -0.76 2.27
C GLN A 29 -10.11 -1.86 3.19
N LEU A 30 -9.24 -2.75 3.69
CA LEU A 30 -9.64 -3.78 4.64
C LEU A 30 -10.15 -3.20 5.96
N GLY A 31 -9.50 -2.17 6.50
CA GLY A 31 -9.98 -1.47 7.69
C GLY A 31 -11.33 -0.80 7.47
N SER A 32 -11.51 -0.13 6.32
CA SER A 32 -12.79 0.50 5.94
C SER A 32 -13.91 -0.53 5.80
N TRP A 33 -13.61 -1.67 5.17
CA TRP A 33 -14.55 -2.77 5.05
C TRP A 33 -14.91 -3.36 6.42
N GLY A 34 -13.91 -3.59 7.28
CA GLY A 34 -14.11 -4.07 8.65
C GLY A 34 -14.98 -3.13 9.50
N TYR A 35 -14.76 -1.83 9.35
CA TYR A 35 -15.56 -0.79 10.01
C TYR A 35 -17.05 -0.94 9.67
N GLY A 36 -17.37 -1.07 8.38
CA GLY A 36 -18.75 -1.26 7.91
C GLY A 36 -19.33 -2.62 8.32
N TYR A 37 -18.55 -3.70 8.18
CA TYR A 37 -18.99 -5.06 8.47
C TYR A 37 -19.37 -5.26 9.94
N ALA A 38 -18.57 -4.74 10.87
CA ALA A 38 -18.82 -4.84 12.31
C ALA A 38 -19.72 -3.71 12.86
N ASN A 39 -20.29 -2.85 12.00
CA ASN A 39 -21.09 -1.68 12.40
C ASN A 39 -20.40 -0.83 13.47
N CYS A 40 -19.08 -0.66 13.34
CA CYS A 40 -18.25 0.15 14.22
C CYS A 40 -18.80 1.57 14.36
N GLN A 41 -18.65 2.14 15.56
CA GLN A 41 -19.08 3.51 15.86
C GLN A 41 -17.88 4.38 16.24
N GLY A 42 -17.99 5.68 15.99
CA GLY A 42 -16.94 6.66 16.31
C GLY A 42 -16.06 7.04 15.13
N GLY A 43 -15.12 7.95 15.36
CA GLY A 43 -14.20 8.44 14.34
C GLY A 43 -12.86 7.70 14.36
N ALA A 44 -12.02 7.92 13.34
CA ALA A 44 -10.69 7.28 13.21
C ALA A 44 -9.74 7.48 14.41
N LYS A 45 -10.01 8.46 15.29
CA LYS A 45 -9.24 8.73 16.52
C LYS A 45 -9.89 8.23 17.80
N ASN A 46 -11.18 7.91 17.78
CA ASN A 46 -11.97 7.45 18.92
C ASN A 46 -12.92 6.35 18.44
N LEU A 47 -12.34 5.25 17.99
CA LEU A 47 -13.09 4.07 17.61
C LEU A 47 -13.64 3.43 18.87
N GLN A 48 -14.95 3.21 18.93
CA GLN A 48 -15.56 2.40 19.98
C GLN A 48 -15.29 0.92 19.73
N ASP A 49 -15.54 0.08 20.72
CA ASP A 49 -15.36 -1.37 20.60
C ASP A 49 -16.13 -1.93 19.40
N CYS A 50 -15.38 -2.51 18.47
CA CYS A 50 -15.84 -3.12 17.23
C CYS A 50 -15.86 -4.63 17.38
N LEU A 51 -17.04 -5.20 17.60
CA LEU A 51 -17.22 -6.64 17.73
C LEU A 51 -17.74 -7.25 16.42
N ALA A 52 -16.96 -8.17 15.86
CA ALA A 52 -17.40 -9.07 14.80
C ALA A 52 -17.78 -10.42 15.42
N GLY A 53 -19.05 -10.57 15.79
CA GLY A 53 -19.50 -11.71 16.58
C GLY A 53 -18.94 -11.65 18.01
N SER A 54 -18.13 -12.63 18.40
CA SER A 54 -17.44 -12.66 19.70
C SER A 54 -16.00 -12.16 19.65
N ALA A 55 -15.50 -11.76 18.48
CA ALA A 55 -14.12 -11.30 18.30
C ALA A 55 -14.07 -9.77 18.28
N ASP A 56 -13.17 -9.20 19.09
CA ASP A 56 -12.83 -7.79 19.04
C ASP A 56 -11.86 -7.52 17.88
N ILE A 57 -12.30 -6.73 16.91
CA ILE A 57 -11.53 -6.34 15.73
C ILE A 57 -11.13 -4.86 15.75
N THR A 58 -11.34 -4.16 16.87
CA THR A 58 -11.11 -2.71 17.01
C THR A 58 -9.70 -2.31 16.60
N ALA A 59 -8.70 -3.04 17.07
CA ALA A 59 -7.30 -2.76 16.74
C ALA A 59 -7.00 -2.94 15.24
N TRP A 60 -7.60 -3.94 14.60
CA TRP A 60 -7.41 -4.21 13.17
C TRP A 60 -8.06 -3.13 12.31
N VAL A 61 -9.30 -2.74 12.64
CA VAL A 61 -10.02 -1.65 11.96
C VAL A 61 -9.27 -0.33 12.16
N GLY A 62 -8.85 -0.03 13.39
CA GLY A 62 -8.10 1.18 13.72
C GLY A 62 -6.77 1.27 12.95
N TYR A 63 -6.01 0.18 12.89
CA TYR A 63 -4.77 0.12 12.12
C TYR A 63 -5.03 0.31 10.62
N GLY A 64 -6.04 -0.36 10.06
CA GLY A 64 -6.41 -0.20 8.66
C GLY A 64 -6.78 1.25 8.32
N LEU A 65 -7.65 1.88 9.11
CA LEU A 65 -8.01 3.30 8.91
C LEU A 65 -6.80 4.23 9.04
N PHE A 66 -5.87 3.94 9.95
CA PHE A 66 -4.63 4.70 10.08
C PHE A 66 -3.76 4.62 8.82
N LEU A 67 -3.76 3.48 8.10
CA LEU A 67 -2.96 3.29 6.88
C LEU A 67 -3.33 4.23 5.72
N MET A 68 -4.47 4.92 5.78
CA MET A 68 -4.80 5.99 4.83
C MET A 68 -3.71 7.08 4.80
N ILE A 69 -3.21 7.50 5.96
CA ILE A 69 -2.20 8.55 6.07
C ILE A 69 -0.88 8.14 5.38
N PRO A 70 -0.23 7.02 5.75
CA PRO A 70 0.96 6.58 5.04
C PRO A 70 0.67 6.25 3.58
N PHE A 71 -0.52 5.79 3.20
CA PHE A 71 -0.85 5.59 1.78
C PHE A 71 -0.78 6.91 0.99
N LEU A 72 -1.47 7.95 1.46
CA LEU A 72 -1.56 9.23 0.75
C LEU A 72 -0.23 9.98 0.72
N PHE A 73 0.50 10.00 1.83
CA PHE A 73 1.70 10.83 1.98
C PHE A 73 3.01 10.12 1.64
N LEU A 74 3.05 8.79 1.70
CA LEU A 74 4.28 8.03 1.51
C LEU A 74 4.12 6.94 0.45
N GLY A 75 3.17 6.03 0.63
CA GLY A 75 2.98 4.84 -0.20
C GLY A 75 2.74 5.19 -1.65
N ALA A 76 1.70 5.98 -1.95
CA ALA A 76 1.35 6.40 -3.30
C ALA A 76 2.46 7.22 -3.99
N PRO A 77 2.98 8.33 -3.41
CA PRO A 77 4.00 9.13 -4.08
C PRO A 77 5.32 8.37 -4.27
N LEU A 78 5.75 7.58 -3.28
CA LEU A 78 6.98 6.78 -3.38
C LEU A 78 6.85 5.68 -4.44
N SER A 79 5.71 4.99 -4.47
CA SER A 79 5.47 3.93 -5.46
C SER A 79 5.37 4.52 -6.87
N LEU A 80 4.72 5.66 -7.03
CA LEU A 80 4.65 6.38 -8.30
C LEU A 80 6.05 6.78 -8.77
N TRP A 81 6.89 7.32 -7.88
CA TRP A 81 8.26 7.67 -8.19
C TRP A 81 9.07 6.46 -8.68
N PHE A 82 9.00 5.34 -7.95
CA PHE A 82 9.70 4.11 -8.34
C PHE A 82 9.18 3.52 -9.66
N LEU A 83 7.87 3.61 -9.93
CA LEU A 83 7.29 3.20 -11.20
C LEU A 83 7.82 4.04 -12.37
N ILE A 84 7.87 5.37 -12.21
CA ILE A 84 8.38 6.28 -13.23
C ILE A 84 9.87 6.00 -13.49
N ASP A 85 10.68 5.85 -12.44
CA ASP A 85 12.11 5.53 -12.57
C ASP A 85 12.32 4.16 -13.26
N THR A 86 11.53 3.15 -12.89
CA THR A 86 11.59 1.83 -13.51
C THR A 86 11.19 1.88 -14.98
N ALA A 87 10.13 2.62 -15.32
CA ALA A 87 9.66 2.80 -16.69
C ALA A 87 10.68 3.56 -17.56
N ALA A 88 11.26 4.64 -17.04
CA ALA A 88 12.30 5.40 -17.74
C ALA A 88 13.51 4.52 -18.08
N LYS A 89 13.96 3.69 -17.13
CA LYS A 89 15.05 2.72 -17.34
C LYS A 89 14.69 1.64 -18.35
N HIS A 90 13.45 1.15 -18.33
CA HIS A 90 12.98 0.12 -19.26
C HIS A 90 12.95 0.63 -20.70
N ILE A 91 12.45 1.86 -20.91
CA ILE A 91 12.43 2.53 -22.22
C ILE A 91 13.85 2.88 -22.69
N GLY A 92 14.73 3.30 -21.78
CA GLY A 92 16.14 3.56 -22.10
C GLY A 92 16.86 2.32 -22.65
N GLN A 93 16.68 1.17 -22.01
CA GLN A 93 17.30 -0.08 -22.48
C GLN A 93 16.74 -0.57 -23.82
N SER A 94 15.44 -0.41 -24.07
CA SER A 94 14.84 -0.83 -25.34
C SER A 94 15.26 0.05 -26.53
N ARG A 95 15.60 1.32 -26.29
CA ARG A 95 16.19 2.19 -27.32
C ARG A 95 17.64 1.86 -27.66
N THR A 96 18.44 1.42 -26.70
CA THR A 96 19.86 1.05 -26.93
C THR A 96 20.04 -0.28 -27.67
N GLN A 97 19.04 -1.16 -27.64
CA GLN A 97 19.06 -2.42 -28.40
C GLN A 97 18.56 -2.30 -29.85
N ARG A 98 18.10 -1.12 -30.27
CA ARG A 98 17.75 -0.79 -31.65
C ARG A 98 18.91 -0.08 -32.32
#